data_AF-A0A497RMH0-F1
#
_entry.id   AF-A0A497RMH0-F1
#
_cell.length_a   1.000
_cell.length_b   1.000
_cell.length_c   1.000
_cell.angle_alpha   90.00
_cell.angle_beta   90.00
_cell.angle_gamma   90.00
#
_symmetry.space_group_name_H-M   'P 1'
#
loop_
_entity.id
_entity.type
_entity.pdbx_description
1 polymer ?
#
loop_
_entity_poly.entity_id
_entity_poly.type
_entity_poly.pdbx_seq_one_letter_code
_entity_poly.pdbx_strand_id
1 'polypeptide(L)'
;LNLKRLKNVKFVIDRPLKPQKIFRFIQELGNIDEGEMYRTFNMGMGFVIILSEEDVNCVERFVEGRVVGYVEDGEGVYVEGLRIDTF
;
A
#
# COMPACT_ATOMS: atom_id res chain seq x y z
N LEU A 1 -1.97 -3.59 10.26
CA LEU A 1 -1.44 -3.54 8.88
C LEU A 1 -0.27 -4.49 8.71
N ASN A 2 -0.17 -5.15 7.56
CA ASN A 2 0.87 -6.16 7.31
C ASN A 2 2.29 -5.56 7.27
N LEU A 3 2.48 -4.37 6.71
CA LEU A 3 3.81 -3.73 6.55
C LEU A 3 4.49 -3.39 7.88
N LYS A 4 3.72 -3.00 8.91
CA LYS A 4 4.24 -2.72 10.26
C LYS A 4 4.99 -3.89 10.90
N ARG A 5 4.76 -5.12 10.43
CA ARG A 5 5.39 -6.32 10.98
C ARG A 5 6.83 -6.53 10.49
N LEU A 6 7.27 -5.80 9.47
CA LEU A 6 8.57 -6.00 8.84
C LEU A 6 9.70 -5.27 9.56
N LYS A 7 9.54 -3.96 9.76
CA LYS A 7 10.55 -3.10 10.40
C LYS A 7 9.88 -1.82 10.90
N ASN A 8 10.45 -1.20 11.95
CA ASN A 8 10.04 0.13 12.39
C ASN A 8 10.66 1.21 11.50
N VAL A 9 10.04 1.45 10.36
CA VAL A 9 10.40 2.45 9.34
C VAL A 9 9.12 3.08 8.78
N LYS A 10 9.24 4.15 7.98
CA LYS A 10 8.11 4.74 7.28
C LYS A 10 7.95 4.10 5.90
N PHE A 11 6.80 3.49 5.67
CA PHE A 11 6.39 2.98 4.37
C PHE A 11 5.50 4.03 3.69
N VAL A 12 5.90 4.50 2.50
CA VAL A 12 5.15 5.49 1.71
C VAL A 12 4.67 4.83 0.42
N ILE A 13 3.35 4.79 0.23
CA ILE A 13 2.70 4.36 -1.00
C ILE A 13 2.15 5.61 -1.68
N ASP A 14 2.95 6.20 -2.58
CA ASP A 14 2.62 7.45 -3.27
C ASP A 14 1.88 7.22 -4.59
N ARG A 15 1.95 6.00 -5.14
CA ARG A 15 1.36 5.59 -6.41
C ARG A 15 0.62 4.26 -6.23
N PRO A 16 -0.46 4.21 -5.43
CA PRO A 16 -1.19 2.97 -5.20
C PRO A 16 -1.75 2.41 -6.51
N LEU A 17 -1.86 1.08 -6.58
CA LEU A 17 -2.58 0.45 -7.68
C LEU A 17 -4.06 0.83 -7.62
N LYS A 18 -4.69 1.00 -8.78
CA LYS A 18 -6.12 1.30 -8.85
C LYS A 18 -6.93 0.13 -8.26
N PRO A 19 -7.73 0.35 -7.22
CA PRO A 19 -8.56 -0.70 -6.64
C PRO A 19 -9.59 -1.23 -7.64
N GLN A 20 -9.91 -2.52 -7.55
CA GLN A 20 -11.00 -3.13 -8.31
C GLN A 20 -12.34 -2.47 -7.93
N LYS A 21 -13.29 -2.43 -8.87
CA LYS A 21 -14.60 -1.75 -8.71
C LYS A 21 -15.38 -2.17 -7.46
N ILE A 22 -15.18 -3.40 -6.98
CA ILE A 22 -15.84 -3.91 -5.77
C ILE A 22 -15.49 -3.10 -4.51
N PHE A 23 -14.26 -2.60 -4.39
CA PHE A 23 -13.86 -1.80 -3.23
C PHE A 23 -14.62 -0.48 -3.19
N ARG A 24 -14.78 0.18 -4.34
CA ARG A 24 -15.58 1.40 -4.45
C ARG A 24 -17.06 1.14 -4.12
N PHE A 25 -17.61 0.02 -4.59
CA PHE A 25 -18.98 -0.37 -4.27
C PHE A 25 -19.18 -0.58 -2.75
N ILE A 26 -18.25 -1.28 -2.09
CA ILE A 26 -18.30 -1.49 -0.64
C ILE A 26 -18.18 -0.15 0.11
N GLN A 27 -17.27 0.71 -0.32
CA GLN A 27 -17.04 2.02 0.28
C GLN A 27 -18.31 2.89 0.23
N GLU A 28 -18.93 2.99 -0.95
CA GLU A 28 -20.14 3.79 -1.16
C GLU A 28 -21.34 3.22 -0.40
N LEU A 29 -21.51 1.89 -0.39
CA LEU A 29 -22.61 1.23 0.32
C LEU A 29 -22.50 1.36 1.84
N GLY A 30 -21.28 1.28 2.37
CA GLY A 30 -21.01 1.37 3.80
C GLY A 30 -20.76 2.78 4.33
N ASN A 31 -20.67 3.79 3.44
CA ASN A 31 -20.22 5.14 3.77
C ASN A 31 -18.89 5.13 4.57
N ILE A 32 -17.90 4.40 4.04
CA ILE A 32 -16.61 4.14 4.72
C ILE A 32 -15.57 5.17 4.30
N ASP A 33 -14.85 5.74 5.26
CA ASP A 33 -13.74 6.64 5.01
C ASP A 33 -12.58 5.94 4.28
N GLU A 34 -11.87 6.66 3.42
CA GLU A 34 -10.78 6.10 2.61
C GLU A 34 -9.66 5.46 3.46
N GLY A 35 -9.31 6.06 4.60
CA GLY A 35 -8.33 5.48 5.51
C GLY A 35 -8.79 4.16 6.12
N GLU A 36 -10.09 4.01 6.38
CA GLU A 36 -10.66 2.76 6.87
C GLU A 36 -10.70 1.69 5.78
N MET A 37 -10.96 2.09 4.53
CA MET A 37 -10.85 1.19 3.37
C MET A 37 -9.46 0.57 3.26
N TYR A 38 -8.38 1.37 3.34
CA TYR A 38 -7.00 0.88 3.32
C TYR A 38 -6.58 0.12 4.58
N ARG A 39 -7.20 0.39 5.74
CA ARG A 39 -6.96 -0.37 6.97
C ARG A 39 -7.53 -1.78 6.91
N THR A 40 -8.71 -1.92 6.33
CA THR A 40 -9.51 -3.15 6.37
C THR A 40 -9.29 -4.01 5.13
N PHE A 41 -9.15 -3.40 3.96
CA PHE A 41 -9.02 -4.08 2.69
C PHE A 41 -7.63 -3.89 2.09
N ASN A 42 -7.21 -4.82 1.25
CA ASN A 42 -5.96 -4.69 0.51
C ASN A 42 -6.00 -3.61 -0.59
N MET A 43 -7.21 -3.13 -0.93
CA MET A 43 -7.43 -2.11 -1.97
C MET A 43 -6.77 -2.45 -3.31
N GLY A 44 -6.73 -3.74 -3.65
CA GLY A 44 -6.13 -4.27 -4.88
C GLY A 44 -4.63 -4.59 -4.78
N MET A 45 -3.96 -4.24 -3.67
CA MET A 45 -2.56 -4.56 -3.42
C MET A 45 -2.44 -5.83 -2.56
N GLY A 46 -2.65 -6.99 -3.18
CA GLY A 46 -2.65 -8.29 -2.47
C GLY A 46 -1.26 -8.74 -1.99
N PHE A 47 -0.19 -8.29 -2.64
CA PHE A 47 1.19 -8.62 -2.32
C PHE A 47 2.09 -7.41 -2.55
N VAL A 48 3.10 -7.24 -1.70
CA VAL A 48 4.08 -6.15 -1.77
C VAL A 48 5.46 -6.75 -1.58
N ILE A 49 6.41 -6.33 -2.42
CA ILE A 49 7.83 -6.68 -2.31
C ILE A 49 8.60 -5.41 -1.94
N ILE A 50 9.47 -5.51 -0.95
CA ILE A 50 10.40 -4.44 -0.57
C ILE A 50 11.79 -4.90 -0.94
N LEU A 51 12.48 -4.14 -1.79
CA LEU A 51 13.80 -4.44 -2.32
C LEU A 51 14.57 -3.15 -2.55
N SER A 52 15.87 -3.28 -2.84
CA SER A 52 16.71 -2.16 -3.25
C SER A 52 16.28 -1.64 -4.63
N GLU A 53 16.56 -0.37 -4.95
CA GLU A 53 16.25 0.18 -6.29
C GLU A 53 17.01 -0.57 -7.41
N GLU A 54 18.19 -1.09 -7.11
CA GLU A 54 19.04 -1.83 -8.05
C GLU A 54 18.40 -3.15 -8.50
N ASP A 55 17.59 -3.78 -7.63
CA ASP A 55 16.96 -5.06 -7.89
C ASP A 55 15.63 -4.96 -8.66
N VAL A 56 15.06 -3.75 -8.81
CA VAL A 56 13.73 -3.52 -9.40
C VAL A 56 13.64 -4.09 -10.82
N ASN A 57 14.59 -3.73 -11.66
CA ASN A 57 14.65 -4.18 -13.06
C ASN A 57 14.78 -5.70 -13.20
N CYS A 58 15.34 -6.37 -12.19
CA CYS A 58 15.44 -7.83 -12.17
C CYS A 58 14.06 -8.43 -11.84
N VAL A 59 13.42 -7.95 -10.77
CA VAL A 59 12.14 -8.48 -10.28
C VAL A 59 11.00 -8.24 -11.25
N GLU A 60 10.92 -7.06 -11.88
CA GLU A 60 9.87 -6.71 -12.85
C GLU A 60 9.80 -7.67 -14.06
N ARG A 61 10.87 -8.43 -14.34
CA ARG A 61 10.88 -9.45 -15.40
C ARG A 61 10.13 -10.72 -15.02
N PHE A 62 9.91 -10.96 -13.73
CA PHE A 62 9.33 -12.20 -13.21
C PHE A 62 7.93 -12.01 -12.64
N VAL A 63 7.51 -10.78 -12.39
CA VAL A 63 6.21 -10.47 -11.77
C VAL A 63 5.48 -9.39 -12.56
N GLU A 64 4.16 -9.50 -12.64
CA GLU A 64 3.30 -8.41 -13.10
C GLU A 64 3.10 -7.41 -11.95
N GLY A 65 4.13 -6.61 -11.69
CA GLY A 65 4.19 -5.62 -10.60
C GLY A 65 4.51 -4.22 -11.10
N ARG A 66 4.39 -3.24 -10.20
CA ARG A 66 4.85 -1.86 -10.41
C ARG A 66 5.42 -1.32 -9.12
N VAL A 67 6.38 -0.40 -9.23
CA VAL A 67 6.81 0.41 -8.09
C VAL A 67 5.66 1.33 -7.67
N VAL A 68 5.19 1.18 -6.43
CA VAL A 68 4.05 1.92 -5.86
C VAL A 68 4.44 2.92 -4.77
N GLY A 69 5.74 2.99 -4.44
CA GLY A 69 6.19 3.72 -3.26
C GLY A 69 7.65 3.45 -2.90
N TYR A 70 8.02 3.87 -1.69
CA TYR A 70 9.38 3.77 -1.15
C TYR A 70 9.36 3.64 0.38
N VAL A 71 10.52 3.36 0.95
CA VAL A 71 10.75 3.29 2.40
C VAL A 71 11.72 4.39 2.79
N GLU A 72 11.43 5.11 3.86
CA GLU A 72 12.29 6.17 4.39
C GLU A 72 12.38 6.11 5.93
N ASP A 73 13.29 6.91 6.48
CA ASP A 73 13.43 7.05 7.94
C ASP A 73 12.16 7.65 8.56
N GLY A 74 11.74 7.07 9.69
CA GLY A 74 10.51 7.45 10.39
C GLY A 74 9.68 6.24 10.80
N GLU A 75 8.38 6.44 11.00
CA GLU A 75 7.46 5.36 11.37
C GLU A 75 6.09 5.54 10.70
N GLY A 76 5.50 4.41 10.30
CA GLY A 76 4.10 4.33 9.93
C GLY A 76 3.90 3.85 8.51
N VAL A 77 2.63 3.81 8.10
CA VAL A 77 2.24 3.43 6.74
C VAL A 77 1.37 4.55 6.18
N TYR A 78 1.82 5.12 5.06
CA TYR A 78 1.18 6.24 4.40
C TYR A 78 0.73 5.82 3.01
N VAL A 79 -0.50 6.13 2.64
CA VAL A 79 -1.04 5.96 1.29
C VAL A 79 -1.54 7.31 0.81
N GLU A 80 -0.99 7.82 -0.29
CA GLU A 80 -1.30 9.17 -0.82
C GLU A 80 -1.25 10.27 0.26
N GLY A 81 -0.27 10.17 1.18
CA GLY A 81 -0.10 11.10 2.30
C GLY A 81 -0.99 10.83 3.51
N LEU A 82 -2.00 9.97 3.41
CA LEU A 82 -2.85 9.57 4.52
C LEU A 82 -2.15 8.51 5.38
N ARG A 83 -1.99 8.80 6.68
CA ARG A 83 -1.49 7.82 7.65
C ARG A 83 -2.60 6.80 7.97
N ILE A 84 -2.39 5.54 7.60
CA ILE A 84 -3.41 4.49 7.73
C ILE A 84 -3.15 3.55 8.92
N ASP A 85 -2.06 3.74 9.63
CA ASP A 85 -1.64 2.83 10.70
C ASP A 85 -2.04 3.28 12.12
N THR A 86 -2.84 4.34 12.20
CA THR A 86 -3.37 4.97 13.43
C THR A 86 -4.91 4.92 13.44
N PHE A 87 -5.47 5.03 14.66
CA PHE A 87 -6.91 5.11 14.92
C PHE A 87 -7.40 6.56 14.86
#